data_AF-A0A519MRV4-F1
#
_entry.id   AF-A0A519MRV4-F1
#
_cell.length_a   1.000
_cell.length_b   1.000
_cell.length_c   1.000
_cell.angle_alpha   90.00
_cell.angle_beta   90.00
_cell.angle_gamma   90.00
#
_symmetry.space_group_name_H-M   'P 1'
#
loop_
_entity.id
_entity.type
_entity.pdbx_description
1 polymer ?
#
loop_
_entity_poly.entity_id
_entity_poly.type
_entity_poly.pdbx_seq_one_letter_code
_entity_poly.pdbx_strand_id
1 'polypeptide(L)'
;MTHSRKSLGFALLSFVTFLVIAVITAVAPGNEIFTAIGGILLIVFIVFGFSHALRSIKEPNNASKILGLIANGLLFLVFAVLVIANVIDIVKAFG
;
A
#
# COMPACT_ATOMS: atom_id res chain seq x y z
N MET A 1 -13.54 -15.88 8.30
CA MET A 1 -14.01 -15.13 7.11
C MET A 1 -13.99 -13.63 7.30
N THR A 2 -13.97 -13.13 8.53
CA THR A 2 -13.94 -11.68 8.81
C THR A 2 -12.61 -11.05 8.40
N HIS A 3 -11.49 -11.77 8.49
CA HIS A 3 -10.18 -11.22 8.12
C HIS A 3 -9.92 -11.26 6.62
N SER A 4 -10.40 -12.27 5.90
CA SER A 4 -10.29 -12.33 4.42
C SER A 4 -11.03 -11.19 3.72
N ARG A 5 -12.26 -10.85 4.16
CA ARG A 5 -12.99 -9.69 3.62
C ARG A 5 -12.32 -8.35 3.95
N LYS A 6 -11.84 -8.19 5.19
CA LYS A 6 -11.11 -6.99 5.60
C LYS A 6 -9.81 -6.82 4.80
N SER A 7 -9.05 -7.91 4.61
CA SER A 7 -7.83 -7.92 3.78
C SER A 7 -8.09 -7.41 2.37
N LEU A 8 -9.12 -7.92 1.70
CA LEU A 8 -9.50 -7.47 0.36
C LEU A 8 -9.96 -6.00 0.35
N GLY A 9 -10.71 -5.58 1.37
CA GLY A 9 -11.12 -4.19 1.54
C GLY A 9 -9.94 -3.23 1.69
N PHE A 10 -8.92 -3.60 2.47
CA PHE A 10 -7.71 -2.79 2.62
C PHE A 10 -6.84 -2.78 1.35
N ALA A 11 -6.81 -3.87 0.58
CA ALA A 11 -6.13 -3.88 -0.71
C ALA A 11 -6.79 -2.87 -1.69
N LEU A 12 -8.13 -2.89 -1.75
CA LEU A 12 -8.90 -1.94 -2.57
C LEU A 12 -8.70 -0.50 -2.11
N LEU A 13 -8.78 -0.24 -0.79
CA LEU A 13 -8.54 1.09 -0.24
C LEU A 13 -7.13 1.60 -0.57
N SER A 14 -6.10 0.77 -0.35
CA SER A 14 -4.71 1.11 -0.69
C SER A 14 -4.56 1.45 -2.17
N PHE A 15 -5.18 0.66 -3.05
CA PHE A 15 -5.14 0.89 -4.48
C PHE A 15 -5.84 2.19 -4.89
N VAL A 16 -7.04 2.46 -4.36
CA VAL A 16 -7.78 3.70 -4.62
C VAL A 16 -7.01 4.90 -4.11
N THR A 17 -6.46 4.85 -2.89
CA THR A 17 -5.64 5.93 -2.33
C THR A 17 -4.40 6.17 -3.18
N PHE A 18 -3.72 5.11 -3.63
CA PHE A 18 -2.59 5.22 -4.56
C PHE A 18 -2.98 5.95 -5.86
N LEU A 19 -4.10 5.57 -6.49
CA LEU A 19 -4.57 6.24 -7.70
C LEU A 19 -4.90 7.72 -7.47
N VAL A 20 -5.57 8.05 -6.36
CA VAL A 20 -5.88 9.44 -6.01
C VAL A 20 -4.61 10.27 -5.86
N ILE A 21 -3.60 9.75 -5.16
CA ILE A 21 -2.31 10.43 -5.01
C ILE A 21 -1.64 10.61 -6.37
N ALA A 22 -1.63 9.59 -7.22
CA ALA A 22 -1.04 9.66 -8.55
C ALA A 22 -1.70 10.76 -9.40
N VAL A 23 -3.03 10.85 -9.37
CA VAL A 23 -3.78 11.90 -10.08
C VAL A 23 -3.47 13.28 -9.52
N ILE A 24 -3.47 13.46 -8.19
CA ILE A 24 -3.14 14.75 -7.56
C ILE A 24 -1.74 15.20 -7.95
N THR A 25 -0.76 14.29 -7.91
CA THR A 25 0.64 14.58 -8.24
C THR A 25 0.80 14.97 -9.71
N ALA A 26 0.01 14.36 -10.61
CA ALA A 26 0.04 14.67 -12.04
C ALA A 26 -0.63 16.02 -12.38
N VAL A 27 -1.71 16.38 -11.69
CA VAL A 27 -2.49 17.60 -11.97
C VAL A 27 -1.94 18.83 -11.25
N ALA A 28 -1.37 18.65 -10.05
CA ALA A 28 -0.83 19.73 -9.23
C ALA A 28 0.61 19.38 -8.78
N PRO A 29 1.57 19.30 -9.73
CA PRO A 29 2.96 19.02 -9.39
C PRO A 29 3.51 20.10 -8.46
N GLY A 30 4.19 19.68 -7.38
CA GLY A 30 4.75 20.58 -6.36
C GLY A 30 3.83 20.86 -5.17
N ASN A 31 2.63 20.28 -5.11
CA ASN A 31 1.81 20.38 -3.91
C ASN A 31 2.22 19.31 -2.87
N GLU A 32 3.26 19.64 -2.10
CA GLU A 32 3.92 18.76 -1.13
C GLU A 32 3.01 18.32 0.02
N ILE A 33 2.04 19.15 0.43
CA ILE A 33 1.16 18.84 1.56
C ILE A 33 0.23 17.68 1.23
N PHE A 34 -0.43 17.71 0.07
CA PHE A 34 -1.35 16.62 -0.32
C PHE A 34 -0.61 15.33 -0.64
N THR A 35 0.58 15.42 -1.25
CA THR A 35 1.41 14.24 -1.50
C THR A 35 1.94 13.64 -0.20
N ALA A 36 2.34 14.45 0.78
CA ALA A 36 2.78 13.97 2.09
C ALA A 36 1.64 13.30 2.87
N ILE A 37 0.50 13.97 3.02
CA ILE A 37 -0.67 13.43 3.75
C ILE A 37 -1.17 12.15 3.05
N GLY A 38 -1.30 12.18 1.73
CA GLY A 38 -1.70 11.02 0.94
C GLY A 38 -0.71 9.87 1.10
N GLY A 39 0.59 10.14 1.01
CA GLY A 39 1.65 9.15 1.20
C GLY A 39 1.56 8.47 2.57
N ILE A 40 1.37 9.23 3.65
CA ILE A 40 1.20 8.68 5.00
C ILE A 40 -0.04 7.78 5.07
N LEU A 41 -1.18 8.22 4.52
CA LEU A 41 -2.41 7.42 4.49
C LEU A 41 -2.22 6.12 3.71
N LEU A 42 -1.54 6.18 2.57
CA LEU A 42 -1.23 5.02 1.75
C LEU A 42 -0.36 4.01 2.52
N ILE A 43 0.66 4.48 3.23
CA ILE A 43 1.52 3.63 4.07
C ILE A 43 0.69 2.92 5.14
N VAL A 44 -0.20 3.65 5.82
CA VAL A 44 -1.08 3.08 6.85
C VAL A 44 -1.94 1.96 6.25
N PHE A 45 -2.58 2.19 5.10
CA PHE A 45 -3.43 1.17 4.48
C PHE A 45 -2.66 -0.05 4.01
N ILE A 46 -1.46 0.12 3.45
CA ILE A 46 -0.60 -0.98 3.02
C ILE A 46 -0.18 -1.83 4.24
N VAL A 47 0.26 -1.21 5.33
CA VAL A 47 0.72 -1.93 6.53
C VAL A 47 -0.44 -2.65 7.23
N PHE A 48 -1.58 -2.00 7.40
CA PHE A 48 -2.77 -2.63 8.00
C PHE A 48 -3.36 -3.72 7.09
N GLY A 49 -3.39 -3.47 5.78
CA GLY A 49 -3.86 -4.43 4.78
C GLY A 49 -3.01 -5.70 4.76
N PHE A 50 -1.68 -5.55 4.72
CA PHE A 50 -0.76 -6.67 4.80
C PHE A 50 -0.86 -7.42 6.14
N SER A 51 -0.98 -6.70 7.25
CA SER A 51 -1.19 -7.32 8.58
C SER A 51 -2.47 -8.17 8.63
N HIS A 52 -3.56 -7.68 8.03
CA HIS A 52 -4.80 -8.45 7.91
C HIS A 52 -4.69 -9.62 6.92
N ALA A 53 -3.95 -9.45 5.84
CA ALA A 53 -3.66 -10.51 4.87
C ALA A 53 -2.90 -11.67 5.54
N LEU A 54 -1.86 -11.38 6.33
CA LEU A 54 -1.13 -12.38 7.11
C LEU A 54 -2.04 -13.09 8.13
N ARG A 55 -2.89 -12.35 8.84
CA ARG A 55 -3.87 -12.95 9.77
C ARG A 55 -4.89 -13.84 9.06
N SER A 56 -5.24 -13.52 7.81
CA SER A 56 -6.18 -14.31 7.02
C SER A 56 -5.62 -15.68 6.60
N ILE A 57 -4.30 -15.91 6.68
CA ILE A 57 -3.66 -17.21 6.38
C ILE A 57 -4.25 -18.32 7.26
N LYS A 58 -4.60 -18.01 8.51
CA LYS A 58 -5.21 -18.94 9.47
C LYS A 58 -6.68 -19.29 9.16
N GLU A 59 -7.34 -18.58 8.25
CA GLU A 59 -8.72 -18.86 7.85
C GLU A 59 -8.77 -19.97 6.78
N PRO A 60 -9.88 -20.75 6.69
CA PRO A 60 -10.08 -21.72 5.61
C PRO A 60 -9.98 -21.06 4.23
N ASN A 61 -9.45 -21.80 3.25
CA ASN A 61 -9.20 -21.26 1.92
C ASN A 61 -10.51 -20.87 1.22
N ASN A 62 -10.55 -19.63 0.75
CA ASN A 62 -11.60 -19.08 -0.10
C ASN A 62 -10.97 -18.10 -1.11
N ALA A 63 -11.69 -17.79 -2.19
CA ALA A 63 -11.17 -16.91 -3.24
C ALA A 63 -10.78 -15.52 -2.72
N SER A 64 -11.58 -14.94 -1.80
CA SER A 64 -11.30 -13.62 -1.22
C SER A 64 -10.00 -13.57 -0.42
N LYS A 65 -9.63 -14.66 0.26
CA LYS A 65 -8.37 -14.81 0.98
C LYS A 65 -7.19 -14.81 0.01
N ILE A 66 -7.27 -15.62 -1.05
CA ILE A 66 -6.20 -15.73 -2.05
C ILE A 66 -5.98 -14.38 -2.72
N LEU A 67 -7.06 -13.75 -3.21
CA LEU A 67 -7.00 -12.44 -3.85
C LEU A 67 -6.48 -11.36 -2.89
N GLY A 68 -6.97 -11.34 -1.65
CA GLY A 68 -6.52 -10.38 -0.64
C GLY A 68 -5.04 -10.56 -0.28
N LEU A 69 -4.55 -11.81 -0.18
CA LEU A 69 -3.15 -12.10 0.10
C LEU A 69 -2.25 -11.66 -1.04
N ILE A 70 -2.62 -12.00 -2.29
CA ILE A 70 -1.86 -11.60 -3.49
C ILE A 70 -1.83 -10.08 -3.62
N ALA A 71 -2.99 -9.42 -3.54
CA ALA A 71 -3.08 -7.98 -3.73
C ALA A 71 -2.30 -7.20 -2.66
N ASN A 72 -2.49 -7.52 -1.38
CA ASN A 72 -1.72 -6.87 -0.31
C ASN A 72 -0.23 -7.21 -0.38
N GLY A 73 0.13 -8.43 -0.76
CA GLY A 73 1.53 -8.83 -0.94
C GLY A 73 2.22 -8.03 -2.04
N LEU A 74 1.56 -7.86 -3.20
CA LEU A 74 2.08 -7.03 -4.29
C LEU A 74 2.19 -5.56 -3.89
N LEU A 75 1.18 -5.00 -3.24
CA LEU A 75 1.21 -3.61 -2.76
C LEU A 75 2.33 -3.39 -1.75
N PHE A 76 2.53 -4.33 -0.82
CA PHE A 76 3.63 -4.27 0.15
C PHE A 76 5.00 -4.36 -0.53
N LEU A 77 5.14 -5.21 -1.55
CA LEU A 77 6.39 -5.35 -2.31
C LEU A 77 6.72 -4.07 -3.08
N VAL A 78 5.73 -3.48 -3.77
CA VAL A 78 5.87 -2.19 -4.44
C VAL A 78 6.29 -1.11 -3.44
N PHE A 79 5.65 -1.05 -2.28
CA PHE A 79 6.02 -0.13 -1.22
C PHE A 79 7.47 -0.32 -0.75
N ALA A 80 7.90 -1.55 -0.51
CA ALA A 80 9.26 -1.86 -0.09
C ALA A 80 10.30 -1.40 -1.14
N VAL A 81 10.03 -1.66 -2.43
CA VAL A 81 10.90 -1.21 -3.53
C VAL A 81 10.99 0.32 -3.58
N LEU A 82 9.87 1.02 -3.43
CA LEU A 82 9.84 2.49 -3.41
C LEU A 82 10.64 3.06 -2.23
N VAL A 83 10.49 2.49 -1.04
CA VAL A 83 11.28 2.91 0.14
C VAL A 83 12.77 2.70 -0.12
N ILE A 84 13.18 1.53 -0.62
CA ILE A 84 14.58 1.23 -0.93
C ILE A 84 15.13 2.21 -1.96
N ALA A 85 14.40 2.50 -3.04
CA ALA A 85 14.82 3.45 -4.07
C ALA A 85 15.04 4.86 -3.48
N ASN A 86 14.09 5.36 -2.69
CA ASN A 86 14.21 6.67 -2.06
C ASN A 86 15.37 6.71 -1.05
N VAL A 87 15.61 5.65 -0.28
CA VAL A 87 16.76 5.57 0.63
C VAL A 87 18.08 5.61 -0.14
N ILE A 88 18.18 4.89 -1.27
CA ILE A 88 19.38 4.93 -2.14
C ILE A 88 19.62 6.35 -2.67
N ASP A 89 18.57 7.05 -3.11
CA ASP A 89 18.69 8.41 -3.63
C ASP A 89 19.12 9.40 -2.55
N ILE A 90 18.60 9.26 -1.32
CA ILE A 90 19.06 10.03 -0.16
C ILE A 90 20.54 9.77 0.11
N VAL A 91 20.97 8.51 0.18
CA VAL A 91 22.38 8.17 0.44
C VAL A 91 23.30 8.77 -0.62
N LYS A 92 22.92 8.72 -1.90
CA LYS A 92 23.66 9.36 -3.00
C LYS A 92 23.69 10.89 -2.94
N ALA A 93 22.70 11.52 -2.31
CA ALA A 93 22.68 12.96 -2.15
C ALA A 93 23.65 13.46 -1.06
N PHE A 94 24.06 12.58 -0.13
CA PHE A 94 24.92 12.91 1.01
C PHE A 94 26.33 12.27 0.96
N GLY A 95 26.64 11.45 -0.06
CA GLY A 95 27.93 10.79 -0.26
C GLY A 95 28.57 11.15 -1.58
#